data_AF-A0A2J4GAZ9-F1
#
_entry.id   AF-A0A2J4GAZ9-F1
#
_cell.length_a   1.000
_cell.length_b   1.000
_cell.length_c   1.000
_cell.angle_alpha   90.00
_cell.angle_beta   90.00
_cell.angle_gamma   90.00
#
_symmetry.space_group_name_H-M   'P 1'
#
loop_
_entity.id
_entity.type
_entity.pdbx_description
1 polymer ?
#
loop_
_entity_poly.entity_id
_entity_poly.type
_entity_poly.pdbx_seq_one_letter_code
_entity_poly.pdbx_strand_id
1 'polypeptide(L)'
;MASVGRVLTSSLSDLKKEFLRLLEMDEEFRYAVAGYLGYSEILNELKALREEQRRIWESIEKLWKEVRALREEQNKLWEEIKNLRENQEKLWEEVKNIREEAKSLREEVRTLKEGQETLREGQEKLWEEVRTLKDGQERLWKYVKAGFAELRATLGATFEDYARAFLEVMLEEMGYSGARVTRGYLLRDREVVEVDVLCENPLVVGEATSRIQSIEEAEREAEKLTERVRLAEEKYGRKPVLAVLAVGSAPPEVLNRLRLLAEKNGFKLVVGRLYEES
;
A
#
# COMPACT_ATOMS: atom_id res chain seq x y z
N MET A 1 -124.38 56.02 -33.31
CA MET A 1 -123.17 55.15 -33.30
C MET A 1 -122.70 54.74 -31.90
N ALA A 2 -122.99 55.48 -30.82
CA ALA A 2 -122.55 55.14 -29.45
C ALA A 2 -123.26 53.93 -28.78
N SER A 3 -124.39 53.43 -29.32
CA SER A 3 -125.16 52.31 -28.76
C SER A 3 -124.69 50.94 -29.24
N VAL A 4 -124.33 50.80 -30.53
CA VAL A 4 -123.86 49.53 -31.11
C VAL A 4 -122.48 49.13 -30.54
N GLY A 5 -121.59 50.12 -30.36
CA GLY A 5 -120.29 49.89 -29.70
C GLY A 5 -120.41 49.45 -28.24
N ARG A 6 -121.51 49.80 -27.56
CA ARG A 6 -121.75 49.45 -26.15
C ARG A 6 -122.30 48.02 -25.97
N VAL A 7 -123.01 47.50 -26.97
CA VAL A 7 -123.54 46.12 -26.98
C VAL A 7 -122.45 45.11 -27.36
N LEU A 8 -121.61 45.45 -28.35
CA LEU A 8 -120.46 44.62 -28.74
C LEU A 8 -119.43 44.47 -27.61
N THR A 9 -119.19 45.53 -26.83
CA THR A 9 -118.30 45.47 -25.66
C THR A 9 -118.88 44.64 -24.51
N SER A 10 -120.22 44.64 -24.33
CA SER A 10 -120.88 43.78 -23.34
C SER A 10 -120.74 42.30 -23.70
N SER A 11 -121.05 41.94 -24.96
CA SER A 11 -120.98 40.55 -25.43
C SER A 11 -119.57 39.96 -25.36
N LEU A 12 -118.53 40.75 -25.66
CA LEU A 12 -117.13 40.31 -25.53
C LEU A 12 -116.70 40.12 -24.07
N SER A 13 -117.20 40.99 -23.17
CA SER A 13 -116.96 40.88 -21.73
C SER A 13 -117.57 39.59 -21.16
N ASP A 14 -118.78 39.26 -21.60
CA ASP A 14 -119.47 38.04 -21.17
C ASP A 14 -118.78 36.78 -21.71
N LEU A 15 -118.31 36.78 -22.96
CA LEU A 15 -117.51 35.69 -23.52
C LEU A 15 -116.18 35.48 -22.76
N LYS A 16 -115.48 36.56 -22.39
CA LYS A 16 -114.23 36.47 -21.61
C LYS A 16 -114.47 35.83 -20.24
N LYS A 17 -115.57 36.21 -19.56
CA LYS A 17 -115.94 35.61 -18.26
C LYS A 17 -116.22 34.12 -18.39
N GLU A 18 -116.97 33.74 -19.43
CA GLU A 18 -117.29 32.32 -19.65
C GLU A 18 -116.05 31.52 -20.05
N PHE A 19 -115.14 32.08 -20.87
CA PHE A 19 -113.87 31.45 -21.20
C PHE A 19 -112.98 31.22 -19.97
N LEU A 20 -112.88 32.21 -19.08
CA LEU A 20 -112.14 32.06 -17.81
C LEU A 20 -112.79 31.04 -16.87
N ARG A 21 -114.13 31.05 -16.77
CA ARG A 21 -114.87 30.04 -16.00
C ARG A 21 -114.61 28.63 -16.53
N LEU A 22 -114.64 28.42 -17.84
CA LEU A 22 -114.32 27.13 -18.45
C LEU A 22 -112.86 26.73 -18.19
N LEU A 23 -111.91 27.66 -18.29
CA LEU A 23 -110.53 27.39 -17.89
C LEU A 23 -110.41 26.97 -16.42
N GLU A 24 -111.24 27.50 -15.51
CA GLU A 24 -111.19 27.16 -14.08
C GLU A 24 -111.92 25.85 -13.73
N MET A 25 -113.04 25.56 -14.39
CA MET A 25 -113.93 24.45 -14.01
C MET A 25 -113.77 23.21 -14.90
N ASP A 26 -113.38 23.37 -16.16
CA ASP A 26 -113.22 22.28 -17.13
C ASP A 26 -111.73 21.99 -17.35
N GLU A 27 -111.30 20.83 -16.85
CA GLU A 27 -109.92 20.38 -16.95
C GLU A 27 -109.54 20.00 -18.41
N GLU A 28 -110.45 19.38 -19.16
CA GLU A 28 -110.22 19.00 -20.56
C GLU A 28 -110.09 20.25 -21.46
N PHE A 29 -110.98 21.22 -21.29
CA PHE A 29 -110.91 22.50 -22.01
C PHE A 29 -109.62 23.26 -21.69
N ARG A 30 -109.20 23.29 -20.42
CA ARG A 30 -107.95 23.92 -19.99
C ARG A 30 -106.72 23.26 -20.61
N TYR A 31 -106.66 21.94 -20.66
CA TYR A 31 -105.56 21.23 -21.33
C TYR A 31 -105.60 21.41 -22.85
N ALA A 32 -106.78 21.46 -23.48
CA ALA A 32 -106.90 21.73 -24.90
C ALA A 32 -106.40 23.14 -25.25
N VAL A 33 -106.81 24.16 -24.50
CA VAL A 33 -106.28 25.54 -24.64
C VAL A 33 -104.79 25.58 -24.37
N ALA A 34 -104.29 24.86 -23.35
CA ALA A 34 -102.87 24.79 -23.06
C ALA A 34 -102.07 24.15 -24.21
N GLY A 35 -102.62 23.11 -24.85
CA GLY A 35 -102.06 22.49 -26.05
C GLY A 35 -102.03 23.45 -27.24
N TYR A 36 -103.14 24.13 -27.56
CA TYR A 36 -103.18 25.11 -28.66
C TYR A 36 -102.24 26.31 -28.44
N LEU A 37 -101.98 26.68 -27.18
CA LEU A 37 -101.04 27.74 -26.82
C LEU A 37 -99.58 27.26 -26.72
N GLY A 38 -99.30 25.98 -27.00
CA GLY A 38 -97.93 25.44 -27.06
C GLY A 38 -97.30 25.11 -25.69
N TYR A 39 -98.08 25.07 -24.60
CA TYR A 39 -97.53 24.81 -23.27
C TYR A 39 -96.96 23.39 -23.13
N SER A 40 -97.53 22.41 -23.85
CA SER A 40 -97.06 21.03 -23.84
C SER A 40 -95.66 20.90 -24.44
N GLU A 41 -95.40 21.58 -25.54
CA GLU A 41 -94.13 21.65 -26.24
C GLU A 41 -93.07 22.32 -25.36
N ILE A 42 -93.40 23.47 -24.76
CA ILE A 42 -92.52 24.19 -23.83
C ILE A 42 -92.15 23.31 -22.62
N LEU A 43 -93.13 22.59 -22.04
CA LEU A 43 -92.85 21.69 -20.91
C LEU A 43 -91.93 20.53 -21.29
N ASN A 44 -92.06 20.00 -22.51
CA ASN A 44 -91.18 18.93 -23.00
C ASN A 44 -89.76 19.44 -23.27
N GLU A 45 -89.61 20.63 -23.86
CA GLU A 45 -88.30 21.29 -24.02
C GLU A 45 -87.65 21.57 -22.67
N LEU A 46 -88.40 22.07 -21.68
CA LEU A 46 -87.90 22.29 -20.31
C LEU A 46 -87.44 20.99 -19.64
N LYS A 47 -88.13 19.87 -19.88
CA LYS A 47 -87.69 18.55 -19.39
C LYS A 47 -86.40 18.10 -20.06
N ALA A 48 -86.30 18.27 -21.38
CA ALA A 48 -85.10 17.94 -22.14
C ALA A 48 -83.89 18.77 -21.68
N LEU A 49 -84.05 20.09 -21.55
CA LEU A 49 -83.03 21.00 -21.02
C LEU A 49 -82.59 20.62 -19.61
N ARG A 50 -83.53 20.23 -18.73
CA ARG A 50 -83.19 19.79 -17.38
C ARG A 50 -82.37 18.50 -17.37
N GLU A 51 -82.66 17.57 -18.28
CA GLU A 51 -81.92 16.32 -18.43
C GLU A 51 -80.51 16.58 -19.00
N GLU A 52 -80.38 17.44 -20.01
CA GLU A 52 -79.09 17.88 -20.53
C GLU A 52 -78.26 18.57 -19.45
N GLN A 53 -78.86 19.48 -18.68
CA GLN A 53 -78.20 20.14 -17.56
C GLN A 53 -77.69 19.13 -16.52
N ARG A 54 -78.47 18.07 -16.21
CA ARG A 54 -78.02 16.99 -15.31
C ARG A 54 -76.80 16.27 -15.86
N ARG A 55 -76.81 15.90 -17.15
CA ARG A 55 -75.67 15.23 -17.81
C ARG A 55 -74.41 16.11 -17.83
N ILE A 56 -74.57 17.42 -18.02
CA ILE A 56 -73.48 18.39 -17.92
C ILE A 56 -72.89 18.37 -16.51
N TRP A 57 -73.72 18.43 -15.47
CA TRP A 57 -73.25 18.37 -14.08
C TRP A 57 -72.50 17.08 -13.74
N GLU A 58 -73.00 15.93 -14.19
CA GLU A 58 -72.32 14.65 -14.03
C GLU A 58 -70.95 14.64 -14.72
N SER A 59 -70.86 15.24 -15.91
CA SER A 59 -69.61 15.35 -16.67
C SER A 59 -68.62 16.30 -15.97
N ILE A 60 -69.10 17.42 -15.44
CA ILE A 60 -68.30 18.36 -14.64
C ILE A 60 -67.76 17.67 -13.39
N GLU A 61 -68.58 16.87 -12.70
CA GLU A 61 -68.12 16.15 -11.50
C GLU A 61 -67.02 15.13 -11.82
N LYS A 62 -67.13 14.41 -12.94
CA LYS A 62 -66.08 13.49 -13.42
C LYS A 62 -64.79 14.23 -13.72
N LEU A 63 -64.86 15.34 -14.44
CA LEU A 63 -63.68 16.17 -14.73
C LEU A 63 -63.02 16.69 -13.45
N TRP A 64 -63.79 17.10 -12.44
CA TRP A 64 -63.22 17.52 -11.16
C TRP A 64 -62.48 16.39 -10.43
N LYS A 65 -62.97 15.15 -10.53
CA LYS A 65 -62.27 13.97 -9.97
C LYS A 65 -60.96 13.72 -10.70
N GLU A 66 -60.96 13.76 -12.03
CA GLU A 66 -59.74 13.60 -12.84
C GLU A 66 -58.72 14.71 -12.57
N VAL A 67 -59.15 15.97 -12.50
CA VAL A 67 -58.28 17.11 -12.15
C VAL A 67 -57.66 16.94 -10.76
N ARG A 68 -58.42 16.40 -9.79
CA ARG A 68 -57.88 16.12 -8.45
C ARG A 68 -56.83 15.02 -8.49
N ALA A 69 -57.10 13.91 -9.18
CA ALA A 69 -56.15 12.81 -9.34
C ALA A 69 -54.85 13.28 -10.02
N LEU A 70 -54.96 14.06 -11.09
CA LEU A 70 -53.80 14.64 -11.78
C LEU A 70 -52.97 15.56 -10.86
N ARG A 71 -53.61 16.33 -9.98
CA ARG A 71 -52.90 17.16 -8.99
C ARG A 71 -52.15 16.31 -7.96
N GLU A 72 -52.75 15.21 -7.51
CA GLU A 72 -52.10 14.28 -6.57
C GLU A 72 -50.89 13.61 -7.21
N GLU A 73 -51.01 13.15 -8.45
CA GLU A 73 -49.89 12.59 -9.22
C GLU A 73 -48.78 13.63 -9.46
N GLN A 74 -49.16 14.86 -9.81
CA GLN A 74 -48.20 15.95 -9.99
C GLN A 74 -47.41 16.23 -8.71
N ASN A 75 -48.07 16.21 -7.54
CA ASN A 75 -47.38 16.40 -6.26
C ASN A 75 -46.39 15.28 -5.96
N LYS A 76 -46.74 14.01 -6.24
CA LYS A 76 -45.82 12.88 -6.10
C LYS A 76 -44.58 13.04 -6.99
N LEU A 77 -44.78 13.45 -8.25
CA LEU A 77 -43.67 13.72 -9.16
C LEU A 77 -42.75 14.84 -8.65
N TRP A 78 -43.30 15.89 -8.05
CA TRP A 78 -42.49 16.95 -7.44
C TRP A 78 -41.65 16.46 -6.26
N GLU A 79 -42.20 15.57 -5.42
CA GLU A 79 -41.46 14.94 -4.32
C GLU A 79 -40.34 14.03 -4.85
N GLU A 80 -40.60 13.24 -5.88
CA GLU A 80 -39.58 12.40 -6.53
C GLU A 80 -38.46 13.25 -7.15
N ILE A 81 -38.81 14.33 -7.86
CA ILE A 81 -37.82 15.27 -8.41
C ILE A 81 -36.96 15.90 -7.31
N LYS A 82 -37.57 16.26 -6.17
CA LYS A 82 -36.84 16.81 -5.03
C LYS A 82 -35.84 15.79 -4.47
N ASN A 83 -36.29 14.55 -4.24
CA ASN A 83 -35.42 13.47 -3.76
C ASN A 83 -34.28 13.16 -4.73
N LEU A 84 -34.54 13.16 -6.04
CA LEU A 84 -33.51 12.98 -7.07
C LEU A 84 -32.46 14.08 -7.02
N ARG A 85 -32.86 15.35 -6.83
CA ARG A 85 -31.93 16.47 -6.69
C ARG A 85 -31.06 16.34 -5.45
N GLU A 86 -31.64 15.99 -4.31
CA GLU A 86 -30.89 15.79 -3.06
C GLU A 86 -29.87 14.64 -3.20
N ASN A 87 -30.25 13.53 -3.84
CA ASN A 87 -29.34 12.43 -4.11
C ASN A 87 -28.23 12.81 -5.10
N GLN A 88 -28.56 13.62 -6.11
CA GLN A 88 -27.57 14.10 -7.06
C GLN A 88 -26.53 15.00 -6.38
N GLU A 89 -26.95 15.86 -5.44
CA GLU A 89 -26.04 16.71 -4.66
C GLU A 89 -25.07 15.88 -3.81
N LYS A 90 -25.56 14.85 -3.10
CA LYS A 90 -24.70 13.92 -2.35
C LYS A 90 -23.69 13.22 -3.25
N LEU A 91 -24.13 12.76 -4.42
CA LEU A 91 -23.22 12.12 -5.39
C LEU A 91 -22.11 13.08 -5.85
N TRP A 92 -22.43 14.36 -6.06
CA TRP A 92 -21.43 15.37 -6.41
C TRP A 92 -20.41 15.58 -5.30
N GLU A 93 -20.82 15.58 -4.04
CA GLU A 93 -19.93 15.66 -2.88
C GLU A 93 -19.00 14.44 -2.81
N GLU A 94 -19.53 13.23 -2.96
CA GLU A 94 -18.74 11.99 -2.99
C GLU A 94 -17.70 12.01 -4.12
N VAL A 95 -18.11 12.40 -5.32
CA VAL A 95 -17.19 12.53 -6.48
C VAL A 95 -16.10 13.56 -6.21
N LYS A 96 -16.42 14.66 -5.52
CA LYS A 96 -15.43 15.67 -5.14
C LYS A 96 -14.41 15.10 -4.15
N ASN A 97 -14.86 14.41 -3.10
CA ASN A 97 -13.99 13.80 -2.11
C ASN A 97 -13.05 12.76 -2.75
N ILE A 98 -13.58 11.89 -3.61
CA ILE A 98 -12.77 10.90 -4.35
C ILE A 98 -11.69 11.58 -5.21
N ARG A 99 -12.01 12.72 -5.83
CA ARG A 99 -11.02 13.48 -6.61
C ARG A 99 -9.91 14.07 -5.75
N GLU A 100 -10.24 14.55 -4.55
CA GLU A 100 -9.27 15.07 -3.60
C GLU A 100 -8.35 13.96 -3.06
N GLU A 101 -8.91 12.81 -2.67
CA GLU A 101 -8.14 11.64 -2.25
C GLU A 101 -7.21 11.13 -3.37
N ALA A 102 -7.73 11.02 -4.60
CA ALA A 102 -6.93 10.62 -5.76
C ALA A 102 -5.77 11.60 -6.05
N LYS A 103 -5.93 12.88 -5.72
CA LYS A 103 -4.86 13.88 -5.84
C LYS A 103 -3.79 13.65 -4.77
N SER A 104 -4.20 13.45 -3.51
CA SER A 104 -3.28 13.14 -2.40
C SER A 104 -2.44 11.89 -2.70
N LEU A 105 -3.09 10.82 -3.15
CA LEU A 105 -2.40 9.57 -3.51
C LEU A 105 -1.38 9.78 -4.64
N ARG A 106 -1.68 10.62 -5.63
CA ARG A 106 -0.70 10.93 -6.70
C ARG A 106 0.52 11.68 -6.16
N GLU A 107 0.35 12.55 -5.17
CA GLU A 107 1.44 13.26 -4.52
C GLU A 107 2.31 12.29 -3.70
N GLU A 108 1.71 11.41 -2.91
CA GLU A 108 2.42 10.35 -2.17
C GLU A 108 3.20 9.40 -3.10
N VAL A 109 2.60 8.99 -4.21
CA VAL A 109 3.30 8.16 -5.21
C VAL A 109 4.49 8.90 -5.82
N ARG A 110 4.41 10.22 -5.99
CA ARG A 110 5.53 11.02 -6.48
C ARG A 110 6.68 11.06 -5.46
N THR A 111 6.38 11.34 -4.20
CA THR A 111 7.40 11.40 -3.14
C THR A 111 8.07 10.05 -2.92
N LEU A 112 7.32 8.95 -3.00
CA LEU A 112 7.88 7.59 -2.94
C LEU A 112 8.85 7.33 -4.09
N LYS A 113 8.54 7.75 -5.32
CA LYS A 113 9.44 7.61 -6.47
C LYS A 113 10.73 8.40 -6.29
N GLU A 114 10.64 9.64 -5.79
CA GLU A 114 11.81 10.47 -5.50
C GLU A 114 12.69 9.83 -4.41
N GLY A 115 12.07 9.27 -3.36
CA GLY A 115 12.78 8.52 -2.32
C GLY A 115 13.47 7.27 -2.85
N GLN A 116 12.83 6.52 -3.75
CA GLN A 116 13.43 5.34 -4.40
C GLN A 116 14.65 5.71 -5.25
N GLU A 117 14.59 6.80 -6.01
CA GLU A 117 15.73 7.24 -6.82
C GLU A 117 16.91 7.65 -5.93
N THR A 118 16.65 8.40 -4.85
CA THR A 118 17.67 8.79 -3.87
C THR A 118 18.34 7.57 -3.22
N LEU A 119 17.55 6.55 -2.87
CA LEU A 119 18.08 5.30 -2.31
C LEU A 119 18.95 4.56 -3.32
N ARG A 120 18.56 4.53 -4.60
CA ARG A 120 19.32 3.89 -5.66
C ARG A 120 20.66 4.60 -5.88
N GLU A 121 20.67 5.92 -5.95
CA GLU A 121 21.92 6.70 -6.02
C GLU A 121 22.84 6.43 -4.83
N GLY A 122 22.26 6.33 -3.62
CA GLY A 122 23.00 5.97 -2.41
C GLY A 122 23.63 4.58 -2.48
N GLN A 123 22.90 3.60 -3.02
CA GLN A 123 23.42 2.25 -3.25
C GLN A 123 24.56 2.25 -4.27
N GLU A 124 24.42 2.96 -5.39
CA GLU A 124 25.47 3.06 -6.41
C GLU A 124 26.78 3.62 -5.82
N LYS A 125 26.71 4.69 -5.02
CA LYS A 125 27.87 5.24 -4.30
C LYS A 125 28.51 4.24 -3.35
N LEU A 126 27.70 3.51 -2.56
CA LEU A 126 28.21 2.47 -1.67
C LEU A 126 28.94 1.35 -2.45
N TRP A 127 28.43 0.96 -3.62
CA TRP A 127 29.10 -0.03 -4.46
C TRP A 127 30.47 0.46 -4.97
N GLU A 128 30.57 1.74 -5.32
CA GLU A 128 31.84 2.36 -5.70
C GLU A 128 32.83 2.41 -4.54
N GLU A 129 32.39 2.83 -3.36
CA GLU A 129 33.22 2.83 -2.14
C GLU A 129 33.72 1.42 -1.80
N VAL A 130 32.84 0.41 -1.84
CA VAL A 130 33.24 -1.00 -1.62
C VAL A 130 34.25 -1.48 -2.66
N ARG A 131 34.11 -1.08 -3.93
CA ARG A 131 35.07 -1.44 -4.99
C ARG A 131 36.43 -0.79 -4.73
N THR A 132 36.46 0.52 -4.44
CA THR A 132 37.71 1.24 -4.14
C THR A 132 38.41 0.69 -2.91
N LEU A 133 37.67 0.32 -1.86
CA LEU A 133 38.24 -0.34 -0.68
C LEU A 133 38.87 -1.69 -1.04
N LYS A 134 38.19 -2.52 -1.85
CA LYS A 134 38.75 -3.80 -2.32
C LYS A 134 40.03 -3.61 -3.13
N ASP A 135 40.05 -2.64 -4.04
CA ASP A 135 41.23 -2.31 -4.84
C ASP A 135 42.40 -1.82 -3.97
N GLY A 136 42.10 -0.99 -2.96
CA GLY A 136 43.07 -0.52 -1.97
C GLY A 136 43.68 -1.67 -1.17
N GLN A 137 42.83 -2.59 -0.68
CA GLN A 137 43.28 -3.81 0.01
C GLN A 137 44.16 -4.68 -0.87
N GLU A 138 43.82 -4.87 -2.15
CA GLU A 138 44.64 -5.65 -3.07
C GLU A 138 46.01 -5.02 -3.33
N ARG A 139 46.07 -3.69 -3.45
CA ARG A 139 47.33 -2.94 -3.61
C ARG A 139 48.21 -3.05 -2.37
N LEU A 140 47.66 -2.83 -1.19
CA LEU A 140 48.38 -3.01 0.08
C LEU A 140 48.96 -4.42 0.17
N TRP A 141 48.16 -5.44 -0.17
CA TRP A 141 48.61 -6.83 -0.19
C TRP A 141 49.78 -7.08 -1.14
N LYS A 142 49.83 -6.40 -2.30
CA LYS A 142 50.97 -6.47 -3.24
C LYS A 142 52.24 -5.86 -2.66
N TYR A 143 52.15 -4.68 -2.03
CA TYR A 143 53.31 -4.02 -1.41
C TYR A 143 53.87 -4.83 -0.25
N VAL A 144 52.98 -5.31 0.63
CA VAL A 144 53.31 -6.19 1.75
C VAL A 144 54.04 -7.44 1.25
N LYS A 145 53.51 -8.12 0.22
CA LYS A 145 54.16 -9.27 -0.40
C LYS A 145 55.55 -8.97 -0.96
N ALA A 146 55.71 -7.85 -1.68
CA ALA A 146 56.97 -7.48 -2.31
C ALA A 146 58.07 -7.24 -1.25
N GLY A 147 57.77 -6.46 -0.20
CA GLY A 147 58.70 -6.24 0.90
C GLY A 147 59.10 -7.53 1.62
N PHE A 148 58.17 -8.47 1.76
CA PHE A 148 58.47 -9.77 2.37
C PHE A 148 59.31 -10.72 1.50
N ALA A 149 59.11 -10.70 0.17
CA ALA A 149 59.96 -11.47 -0.74
C ALA A 149 61.42 -11.00 -0.70
N GLU A 150 61.62 -9.69 -0.59
CA GLU A 150 62.95 -9.07 -0.49
C GLU A 150 63.65 -9.45 0.83
N LEU A 151 62.93 -9.43 1.96
CA LEU A 151 63.45 -9.84 3.27
C LEU A 151 63.85 -11.33 3.31
N ARG A 152 63.15 -12.20 2.56
CA ARG A 152 63.53 -13.62 2.42
C ARG A 152 64.82 -13.84 1.68
N ALA A 153 65.03 -13.11 0.59
CA ALA A 153 66.24 -13.23 -0.20
C ALA A 153 67.48 -12.69 0.53
N THR A 154 67.32 -11.67 1.38
CA THR A 154 68.45 -10.97 2.02
C THR A 154 68.80 -11.46 3.43
N LEU A 155 67.83 -11.91 4.23
CA LEU A 155 68.05 -12.20 5.66
C LEU A 155 67.88 -13.67 6.06
N GLY A 156 67.45 -14.55 5.15
CA GLY A 156 67.29 -15.99 5.44
C GLY A 156 66.21 -16.32 6.48
N ALA A 157 65.22 -15.45 6.67
CA ALA A 157 64.18 -15.61 7.68
C ALA A 157 63.24 -16.82 7.39
N THR A 158 62.69 -17.41 8.46
CA THR A 158 61.80 -18.58 8.38
C THR A 158 60.34 -18.20 8.11
N PHE A 159 59.50 -19.17 7.75
CA PHE A 159 58.05 -18.92 7.58
C PHE A 159 57.38 -18.36 8.85
N GLU A 160 57.80 -18.84 10.00
CA GLU A 160 57.31 -18.38 11.30
C GLU A 160 57.73 -16.93 11.58
N ASP A 161 58.98 -16.56 11.24
CA ASP A 161 59.43 -15.16 11.35
C ASP A 161 58.56 -14.23 10.49
N TYR A 162 58.14 -14.68 9.30
CA TYR A 162 57.21 -13.91 8.46
C TYR A 162 55.82 -13.82 9.08
N ALA A 163 55.29 -14.93 9.58
CA ALA A 163 53.97 -14.94 10.22
C ALA A 163 53.93 -13.97 11.41
N ARG A 164 55.00 -13.92 12.21
CA ARG A 164 55.14 -12.98 13.34
C ARG A 164 55.19 -11.53 12.88
N ALA A 165 56.08 -11.19 11.94
CA ALA A 165 56.21 -9.81 11.43
C ALA A 165 54.91 -9.31 10.77
N PHE A 166 54.23 -10.19 10.02
CA PHE A 166 52.94 -9.86 9.42
C PHE A 166 51.86 -9.56 10.47
N LEU A 167 51.84 -10.34 11.55
CA LEU A 167 50.89 -10.12 12.63
C LEU A 167 51.21 -8.85 13.43
N GLU A 168 52.47 -8.44 13.57
CA GLU A 168 52.81 -7.13 14.16
C GLU A 168 52.20 -5.98 13.35
N VAL A 169 52.38 -5.99 12.03
CA VAL A 169 51.80 -4.96 11.14
C VAL A 169 50.27 -4.97 11.20
N MET A 170 49.65 -6.16 11.18
CA MET A 170 48.20 -6.28 11.28
C MET A 170 47.67 -5.72 12.62
N LEU A 171 48.36 -6.00 13.73
CA LEU A 171 47.95 -5.52 15.05
C LEU A 171 48.09 -4.00 15.15
N GLU A 172 49.14 -3.41 14.57
CA GLU A 172 49.32 -1.96 14.49
C GLU A 172 48.16 -1.30 13.72
N GLU A 173 47.76 -1.86 12.56
CA GLU A 173 46.59 -1.37 11.80
C GLU A 173 45.26 -1.53 12.56
N MET A 174 45.15 -2.55 13.42
CA MET A 174 44.01 -2.74 14.31
C MET A 174 44.01 -1.78 15.52
N GLY A 175 45.02 -0.90 15.64
CA GLY A 175 45.14 0.10 16.70
C GLY A 175 45.90 -0.38 17.94
N TYR A 176 46.56 -1.53 17.88
CA TYR A 176 47.40 -2.04 18.96
C TYR A 176 48.86 -1.58 18.79
N SER A 177 49.07 -0.27 18.93
CA SER A 177 50.39 0.31 18.70
C SER A 177 51.46 -0.25 19.63
N GLY A 178 52.58 -0.70 19.04
CA GLY A 178 53.71 -1.28 19.77
C GLY A 178 53.52 -2.74 20.21
N ALA A 179 52.50 -3.44 19.68
CA ALA A 179 52.37 -4.88 19.85
C ALA A 179 53.62 -5.60 19.31
N ARG A 180 54.19 -6.51 20.11
CA ARG A 180 55.33 -7.34 19.71
C ARG A 180 54.94 -8.81 19.67
N VAL A 181 55.19 -9.44 18.54
CA VAL A 181 54.86 -10.85 18.29
C VAL A 181 56.15 -11.64 18.24
N THR A 182 56.36 -12.50 19.24
CA THR A 182 57.57 -13.31 19.35
C THR A 182 57.23 -14.79 19.40
N ARG A 183 58.25 -15.65 19.32
CA ARG A 183 58.09 -17.05 19.70
C ARG A 183 57.81 -17.12 21.20
N GLY A 184 56.83 -17.93 21.59
CA GLY A 184 56.33 -18.06 22.95
C GLY A 184 56.57 -19.45 23.53
N TYR A 185 56.50 -19.53 24.86
CA TYR A 185 56.57 -20.80 25.59
C TYR A 185 55.46 -20.88 26.63
N LEU A 186 54.70 -21.98 26.56
CA LEU A 186 53.61 -22.33 27.46
C LEU A 186 53.97 -23.61 28.24
N LEU A 187 53.18 -23.94 29.25
CA LEU A 187 53.41 -25.11 30.10
C LEU A 187 52.22 -26.07 30.02
N ARG A 188 52.48 -27.35 29.76
CA ARG A 188 51.50 -28.45 29.80
C ARG A 188 52.05 -29.56 30.68
N ASP A 189 51.41 -29.89 31.80
CA ASP A 189 51.81 -30.99 32.69
C ASP A 189 53.32 -31.02 33.06
N ARG A 190 53.91 -29.83 33.23
CA ARG A 190 55.36 -29.59 33.49
C ARG A 190 56.30 -29.76 32.28
N GLU A 191 55.75 -29.96 31.09
CA GLU A 191 56.46 -29.87 29.81
C GLU A 191 56.36 -28.46 29.22
N VAL A 192 57.42 -28.00 28.56
CA VAL A 192 57.44 -26.72 27.85
C VAL A 192 56.91 -26.92 26.42
N VAL A 193 55.84 -26.21 26.07
CA VAL A 193 55.24 -26.20 24.74
C VAL A 193 55.61 -24.91 24.03
N GLU A 194 56.33 -25.02 22.92
CA GLU A 194 56.67 -23.90 22.06
C GLU A 194 55.45 -23.44 21.25
N VAL A 195 55.30 -22.14 21.09
CA VAL A 195 54.27 -21.48 20.28
C VAL A 195 54.94 -20.55 19.28
N ASP A 196 54.66 -20.77 17.99
CA ASP A 196 55.30 -20.08 16.87
C ASP A 196 55.02 -18.57 16.89
N VAL A 197 53.82 -18.19 17.33
CA VAL A 197 53.32 -16.81 17.39
C VAL A 197 52.69 -16.56 18.76
N LEU A 198 53.29 -15.66 19.54
CA LEU A 198 52.73 -15.17 20.79
C LEU A 198 52.91 -13.66 20.90
N CYS A 199 51.81 -12.94 21.13
CA CYS A 199 51.82 -11.56 21.63
C CYS A 199 51.17 -11.57 23.00
N GLU A 200 51.79 -10.98 24.01
CA GLU A 200 51.18 -10.92 25.33
C GLU A 200 50.15 -9.79 25.42
N ASN A 201 50.41 -8.64 24.78
CA ASN A 201 49.56 -7.45 24.82
C ASN A 201 49.39 -6.84 23.41
N PRO A 202 48.22 -7.00 22.77
CA PRO A 202 47.08 -7.83 23.22
C PRO A 202 47.43 -9.33 23.14
N LEU A 203 46.68 -10.18 23.87
CA LEU A 203 46.96 -11.62 23.83
C LEU A 203 46.62 -12.19 22.45
N VAL A 204 47.63 -12.63 21.71
CA VAL A 204 47.51 -13.28 20.40
C VAL A 204 48.28 -14.57 20.43
N VAL A 205 47.66 -15.64 19.94
CA VAL A 205 48.27 -16.97 19.87
C VAL A 205 48.14 -17.46 18.45
N GLY A 206 49.20 -17.98 17.87
CA GLY A 206 49.13 -18.51 16.51
C GLY A 206 50.04 -19.68 16.25
N GLU A 207 49.71 -20.36 15.16
CA GLU A 207 50.50 -21.43 14.59
C GLU A 207 50.88 -21.11 13.16
N ALA A 208 52.11 -21.40 12.75
CA ALA A 208 52.64 -21.01 11.45
C ALA A 208 53.28 -22.18 10.70
N THR A 209 52.56 -22.72 9.73
CA THR A 209 53.01 -23.86 8.94
C THR A 209 53.24 -23.48 7.48
N SER A 210 54.45 -23.77 6.97
CA SER A 210 54.85 -23.37 5.61
C SER A 210 54.07 -24.06 4.49
N ARG A 211 53.72 -25.33 4.67
CA ARG A 211 52.97 -26.14 3.70
C ARG A 211 52.11 -27.18 4.40
N ILE A 212 50.87 -27.34 3.92
CA ILE A 212 49.95 -28.39 4.35
C ILE A 212 49.48 -29.13 3.09
N GLN A 213 49.76 -30.42 2.99
CA GLN A 213 49.54 -31.23 1.79
C GLN A 213 48.28 -32.10 1.87
N SER A 214 47.79 -32.38 3.08
CA SER A 214 46.67 -33.31 3.31
C SER A 214 45.62 -32.74 4.25
N ILE A 215 44.43 -33.35 4.21
CA ILE A 215 43.32 -33.02 5.12
C ILE A 215 43.69 -33.39 6.56
N GLU A 216 44.39 -34.51 6.76
CA GLU A 216 44.83 -34.96 8.08
C GLU A 216 45.86 -34.01 8.69
N GLU A 217 46.77 -33.44 7.88
CA GLU A 217 47.68 -32.38 8.35
C GLU A 217 46.91 -31.12 8.76
N ALA A 218 45.93 -30.69 7.96
CA ALA A 218 45.12 -29.53 8.27
C ALA A 218 44.39 -29.67 9.62
N GLU A 219 43.88 -30.88 9.93
CA GLU A 219 43.23 -31.18 11.19
C GLU A 219 44.22 -31.14 12.37
N ARG A 220 45.40 -31.76 12.23
CA ARG A 220 46.44 -31.73 13.27
C ARG A 220 46.90 -30.31 13.61
N GLU A 221 47.12 -29.48 12.59
CA GLU A 221 47.55 -28.09 12.78
C GLU A 221 46.47 -27.25 13.49
N ALA A 222 45.19 -27.46 13.13
CA ALA A 222 44.07 -26.81 13.79
C ALA A 222 43.90 -27.26 15.26
N GLU A 223 44.09 -28.55 15.54
CA GLU A 223 44.08 -29.11 16.90
C GLU A 223 45.22 -28.54 17.75
N LYS A 224 46.43 -28.48 17.19
CA LYS A 224 47.61 -27.92 17.85
C LYS A 224 47.42 -26.46 18.24
N LEU A 225 46.85 -25.64 17.34
CA LEU A 225 46.49 -24.26 17.66
C LEU A 225 45.43 -24.20 18.77
N THR A 226 44.42 -25.06 18.72
CA THR A 226 43.35 -25.10 19.72
C THR A 226 43.90 -25.44 21.11
N GLU A 227 44.82 -26.40 21.20
CA GLU A 227 45.53 -26.74 22.44
C GLU A 227 46.33 -25.55 22.97
N ARG A 228 47.14 -24.91 22.11
CA ARG A 228 47.97 -23.77 22.50
C ARG A 228 47.16 -22.55 22.94
N VAL A 229 46.00 -22.30 22.32
CA VAL A 229 45.06 -21.26 22.76
C VAL A 229 44.59 -21.53 24.19
N ARG A 230 44.21 -22.78 24.51
CA ARG A 230 43.79 -23.14 25.88
C ARG A 230 44.92 -22.94 26.89
N LEU A 231 46.13 -23.41 26.58
CA LEU A 231 47.29 -23.24 27.45
C LEU A 231 47.63 -21.75 27.69
N ALA A 232 47.44 -20.90 26.67
CA ALA A 232 47.63 -19.46 26.80
C ALA A 232 46.53 -18.81 27.65
N GLU A 233 45.27 -19.23 27.48
CA GLU A 233 44.16 -18.78 28.32
C GLU A 233 44.40 -19.10 29.80
N GLU A 234 44.88 -20.31 30.10
CA GLU A 234 45.24 -20.73 31.46
C GLU A 234 46.40 -19.90 32.03
N LYS A 235 47.46 -19.69 31.25
CA LYS A 235 48.66 -18.94 31.69
C LYS A 235 48.37 -17.46 31.93
N TYR A 236 47.62 -16.82 31.03
CA TYR A 236 47.43 -15.36 31.04
C TYR A 236 46.07 -14.92 31.61
N GLY A 237 45.17 -15.86 31.94
CA GLY A 237 43.89 -15.60 32.60
C GLY A 237 42.87 -14.84 31.75
N ARG A 238 43.08 -14.77 30.43
CA ARG A 238 42.19 -14.07 29.48
C ARG A 238 42.20 -14.76 28.13
N LYS A 239 41.13 -14.56 27.36
CA LYS A 239 41.03 -15.07 25.98
C LYS A 239 41.92 -14.27 25.03
N PRO A 240 42.57 -14.92 24.05
CA PRO A 240 43.24 -14.20 22.98
C PRO A 240 42.25 -13.31 22.22
N VAL A 241 42.67 -12.10 21.86
CA VAL A 241 41.90 -11.22 20.95
C VAL A 241 41.90 -11.79 19.54
N LEU A 242 42.93 -12.58 19.22
CA LEU A 242 43.12 -13.21 17.92
C LEU A 242 43.83 -14.56 18.11
N ALA A 243 43.23 -15.62 17.59
CA ALA A 243 43.89 -16.91 17.38
C ALA A 243 44.15 -17.08 15.88
N VAL A 244 45.38 -17.38 15.47
CA VAL A 244 45.76 -17.36 14.04
C VAL A 244 46.36 -18.68 13.59
N LEU A 245 45.88 -19.23 12.48
CA LEU A 245 46.58 -20.28 11.75
C LEU A 245 47.14 -19.69 10.46
N ALA A 246 48.46 -19.50 10.39
CA ALA A 246 49.16 -19.03 9.23
C ALA A 246 49.67 -20.21 8.39
N VAL A 247 49.24 -20.30 7.14
CA VAL A 247 49.58 -21.40 6.22
C VAL A 247 50.22 -20.85 4.96
N GLY A 248 51.46 -21.25 4.67
CA GLY A 248 52.23 -20.70 3.54
C GLY A 248 51.76 -21.18 2.17
N SER A 249 51.31 -22.42 2.06
CA SER A 249 50.73 -23.02 0.84
C SER A 249 49.91 -24.27 1.18
N ALA A 250 48.80 -24.48 0.48
CA ALA A 250 48.03 -25.72 0.55
C ALA A 250 47.19 -25.91 -0.73
N PRO A 251 46.90 -27.16 -1.15
CA PRO A 251 46.00 -27.43 -2.26
C PRO A 251 44.60 -26.83 -2.05
N PRO A 252 43.85 -26.48 -3.12
CA PRO A 252 42.51 -25.87 -3.00
C PRO A 252 41.54 -26.66 -2.12
N GLU A 253 41.57 -27.98 -2.19
CA GLU A 253 40.74 -28.87 -1.39
C GLU A 253 41.09 -28.79 0.12
N VAL A 254 42.38 -28.79 0.45
CA VAL A 254 42.89 -28.62 1.82
C VAL A 254 42.58 -27.21 2.35
N LEU A 255 42.67 -26.19 1.51
CA LEU A 255 42.30 -24.81 1.89
C LEU A 255 40.82 -24.69 2.25
N ASN A 256 39.93 -25.37 1.53
CA ASN A 256 38.52 -25.41 1.89
C ASN A 256 38.32 -26.08 3.26
N ARG A 257 39.05 -27.17 3.52
CA ARG A 257 39.02 -27.83 4.84
C ARG A 257 39.52 -26.92 5.96
N LEU A 258 40.65 -26.24 5.77
CA LEU A 258 41.22 -25.29 6.72
C LEU A 258 40.26 -24.14 7.03
N ARG A 259 39.53 -23.62 6.03
CA ARG A 259 38.51 -22.58 6.23
C ARG A 259 37.37 -23.06 7.12
N LEU A 260 36.87 -24.27 6.89
CA LEU A 260 35.81 -24.88 7.71
C LEU A 260 36.29 -25.09 9.16
N LEU A 261 37.53 -25.57 9.34
CA LEU A 261 38.13 -25.73 10.67
C LEU A 261 38.31 -24.38 11.37
N ALA A 262 38.68 -23.34 10.63
CA ALA A 262 38.85 -21.98 11.14
C ALA A 262 37.54 -21.39 11.67
N GLU A 263 36.47 -21.48 10.87
CA GLU A 263 35.14 -21.04 11.29
C GLU A 263 34.63 -21.83 12.49
N LYS A 264 34.79 -23.16 12.47
CA LYS A 264 34.33 -24.05 13.56
C LYS A 264 35.00 -23.74 14.90
N ASN A 265 36.30 -23.47 14.90
CA ASN A 265 37.09 -23.28 16.12
C ASN A 265 37.36 -21.80 16.46
N GLY A 266 36.87 -20.87 15.63
CA GLY A 266 36.98 -19.43 15.88
C GLY A 266 38.39 -18.85 15.68
N PHE A 267 39.25 -19.49 14.88
CA PHE A 267 40.56 -18.95 14.53
C PHE A 267 40.55 -18.24 13.17
N LYS A 268 41.45 -17.27 13.00
CA LYS A 268 41.69 -16.56 11.75
C LYS A 268 42.68 -17.37 10.91
N LEU A 269 42.24 -17.83 9.73
CA LEU A 269 43.14 -18.45 8.76
C LEU A 269 43.81 -17.37 7.90
N VAL A 270 45.14 -17.35 7.89
CA VAL A 270 45.96 -16.51 7.01
C VAL A 270 46.67 -17.42 6.01
N VAL A 271 46.43 -17.23 4.72
CA VAL A 271 46.99 -18.09 3.67
C VAL A 271 47.98 -17.29 2.82
N GLY A 272 49.25 -17.68 2.88
CA GLY A 272 50.24 -17.29 1.90
C GLY A 272 49.86 -17.88 0.54
N ARG A 273 49.83 -17.05 -0.50
CA ARG A 273 49.93 -17.58 -1.87
C ARG A 273 51.40 -17.57 -2.23
N LEU A 274 52.16 -18.55 -1.76
CA LEU A 274 53.41 -18.92 -2.42
C LEU A 274 53.01 -19.63 -3.71
N TYR A 275 52.97 -18.90 -4.81
CA TYR A 275 53.18 -19.55 -6.10
C TYR A 275 54.61 -20.11 -6.05
N GLU A 276 54.74 -21.43 -6.14
CA GLU A 276 56.03 -22.06 -6.42
C GLU A 276 56.50 -21.57 -7.80
N GLU A 277 57.68 -20.97 -7.78
CA GLU A 277 58.83 -21.27 -8.63
C GLU A 277 58.51 -22.09 -9.90
N SER A 278 58.78 -21.45 -11.04
CA SER A 278 58.98 -22.09 -12.34
C SER A 278 60.29 -22.87 -12.36
#